data_AF-A0A9E5CHF1-F1
#
_entry.id   AF-A0A9E5CHF1-F1
#
_cell.length_a   1.000
_cell.length_b   1.000
_cell.length_c   1.000
_cell.angle_alpha   90.00
_cell.angle_beta   90.00
_cell.angle_gamma   90.00
#
_symmetry.space_group_name_H-M   'P 1'
#
loop_
_entity.id
_entity.type
_entity.pdbx_description
1 polymer ?
#
loop_
_entity_poly.entity_id
_entity_poly.type
_entity_poly.pdbx_seq_one_letter_code
_entity_poly.pdbx_strand_id
1 'polypeptide(L)'
;MRLQLFAITLTRTVINTGARMVYPFLPVLARGVGVEPQAIVLAITARSGLGLASPILGSFGDLRGRRLAILGGVCIFAGGMVLVGIWPIYVALFIAILATGLSKIIMDPAQYAYLGDRVPFERRGKPMALVELSWSVAFLVGIPLVGLAIAAWGWQSPFPILAGLAVLGGVWLWRSLPADRPPESSGPKLLDRFKSILARRSAVVLL
;
A
#
# COMPACT_ATOMS: atom_id res chain seq x y z
N MET A 1 1.02 15.10 -16.19
CA MET A 1 1.44 15.02 -14.76
C MET A 1 0.29 15.16 -13.77
N ARG A 2 -0.52 16.22 -13.83
CA ARG A 2 -1.62 16.45 -12.85
C ARG A 2 -2.58 15.26 -12.70
N LEU A 3 -2.99 14.66 -13.83
CA LEU A 3 -3.88 13.48 -13.84
C LEU A 3 -3.25 12.25 -13.15
N GLN A 4 -1.97 11.96 -13.43
CA GLN A 4 -1.24 10.84 -12.83
C GLN A 4 -1.08 11.02 -11.32
N LEU A 5 -0.72 12.22 -10.89
CA LEU A 5 -0.58 12.56 -9.48
C LEU A 5 -1.91 12.37 -8.74
N PHE A 6 -3.02 12.84 -9.33
CA PHE A 6 -4.33 12.68 -8.74
C PHE A 6 -4.77 11.20 -8.68
N ALA A 7 -4.53 10.42 -9.75
CA ALA A 7 -4.82 8.99 -9.77
C ALA A 7 -3.99 8.21 -8.72
N ILE A 8 -2.70 8.55 -8.56
CA ILE A 8 -1.81 7.99 -7.54
C ILE A 8 -2.34 8.34 -6.14
N THR A 9 -2.61 9.61 -5.87
CA THR A 9 -3.10 10.07 -4.57
C THR A 9 -4.43 9.41 -4.21
N LEU A 10 -5.40 9.34 -5.13
CA LEU A 10 -6.71 8.75 -4.84
C LEU A 10 -6.59 7.24 -4.56
N THR A 11 -5.84 6.51 -5.39
CA THR A 11 -5.65 5.07 -5.19
C THR A 11 -4.89 4.79 -3.89
N ARG A 12 -3.87 5.60 -3.57
CA ARG A 12 -3.14 5.53 -2.31
C ARG A 12 -4.04 5.79 -1.11
N THR A 13 -5.00 6.73 -1.21
CA THR A 13 -6.00 6.98 -0.15
C THR A 13 -6.85 5.74 0.13
N VAL A 14 -7.32 5.03 -0.90
CA VAL A 14 -8.10 3.79 -0.74
C VAL A 14 -7.28 2.73 0.00
N ILE A 15 -6.04 2.51 -0.41
CA ILE A 15 -5.14 1.52 0.21
C ILE A 15 -4.81 1.91 1.66
N ASN A 16 -4.52 3.19 1.91
CA ASN A 16 -4.29 3.72 3.24
C ASN A 16 -5.54 3.55 4.13
N THR A 17 -6.74 3.74 3.58
CA THR A 17 -8.00 3.54 4.31
C THR A 17 -8.13 2.08 4.73
N GLY A 18 -7.95 1.12 3.82
CA GLY A 18 -8.00 -0.30 4.15
C GLY A 18 -6.92 -0.74 5.15
N ALA A 19 -5.71 -0.19 5.05
CA ALA A 19 -4.63 -0.49 5.99
C ALA A 19 -4.87 0.09 7.40
N ARG A 20 -5.57 1.22 7.50
CA ARG A 20 -5.81 1.95 8.75
C ARG A 20 -7.12 1.60 9.42
N MET A 21 -8.15 1.20 8.68
CA MET A 21 -9.46 0.85 9.25
C MET A 21 -9.38 -0.28 10.28
N VAL A 22 -8.36 -1.16 10.15
CA VAL A 22 -8.14 -2.28 11.06
C VAL A 22 -7.96 -1.82 12.51
N TYR A 23 -7.37 -0.65 12.77
CA TYR A 23 -7.10 -0.17 14.13
C TYR A 23 -8.37 0.27 14.89
N PRO A 24 -9.17 1.25 14.41
CA PRO A 24 -10.37 1.68 15.13
C PRO A 24 -11.47 0.63 15.12
N PHE A 25 -11.55 -0.21 14.07
CA PHE A 25 -12.59 -1.24 13.96
C PHE A 25 -12.11 -2.62 14.42
N LEU A 26 -10.95 -2.71 15.07
CA LEU A 26 -10.38 -3.98 15.54
C LEU A 26 -11.39 -4.83 16.32
N PRO A 27 -12.11 -4.29 17.33
CA PRO A 27 -13.05 -5.10 18.10
C PRO A 27 -14.24 -5.59 17.25
N VAL A 28 -14.67 -4.78 16.28
CA VAL A 28 -15.79 -5.12 15.38
C VAL A 28 -15.37 -6.22 14.41
N LEU A 29 -14.18 -6.11 13.82
CA LEU A 29 -13.62 -7.12 12.93
C LEU A 29 -13.39 -8.44 13.65
N ALA A 30 -12.82 -8.41 14.87
CA ALA A 30 -12.58 -9.59 15.68
C ALA A 30 -13.88 -10.35 15.98
N ARG A 31 -14.92 -9.64 16.45
CA ARG A 31 -16.26 -10.23 16.64
C ARG A 31 -16.84 -10.77 15.34
N GLY A 32 -16.65 -10.04 14.23
CA GLY A 32 -17.16 -10.40 12.92
C GLY A 32 -16.65 -11.75 12.41
N VAL A 33 -15.38 -12.07 12.67
CA VAL A 33 -14.77 -13.37 12.31
C VAL A 33 -14.76 -14.38 13.46
N GLY A 34 -15.37 -14.06 14.61
CA GLY A 34 -15.50 -14.97 15.75
C GLY A 34 -14.21 -15.24 16.53
N VAL A 35 -13.28 -14.28 16.59
CA VAL A 35 -12.00 -14.41 17.30
C VAL A 35 -11.81 -13.33 18.35
N GLU A 36 -10.88 -13.55 19.28
CA GLU A 36 -10.48 -12.51 20.21
C GLU A 36 -9.70 -11.37 19.52
N PRO A 37 -9.81 -10.12 19.99
CA PRO A 37 -9.03 -8.98 19.51
C PRO A 37 -7.52 -9.26 19.36
N GLN A 38 -6.96 -10.08 20.24
CA GLN A 38 -5.55 -10.46 20.23
C GLN A 38 -5.13 -11.14 18.91
N ALA A 39 -6.00 -11.94 18.30
CA ALA A 39 -5.70 -12.59 17.03
C ALA A 39 -5.53 -11.56 15.89
N ILE A 40 -6.33 -10.50 15.88
CA ILE A 40 -6.17 -9.40 14.91
C ILE A 40 -4.89 -8.61 15.19
N VAL A 41 -4.53 -8.39 16.46
CA VAL A 41 -3.25 -7.78 16.83
C VAL A 41 -2.07 -8.62 16.32
N LEU A 42 -2.11 -9.94 16.46
CA LEU A 42 -1.10 -10.83 15.90
C LEU A 42 -0.98 -10.70 14.37
N ALA A 43 -2.10 -10.58 13.66
CA ALA A 43 -2.09 -10.31 12.22
C ALA A 43 -1.41 -8.97 11.87
N ILE A 44 -1.69 -7.91 12.65
CA ILE A 44 -1.05 -6.60 12.49
C ILE A 44 0.47 -6.72 12.77
N THR A 45 0.87 -7.46 13.81
CA THR A 45 2.27 -7.71 14.14
C THR A 45 2.98 -8.48 13.02
N ALA A 46 2.37 -9.53 12.49
CA ALA A 46 2.90 -10.28 11.36
C ALA A 46 3.07 -9.38 10.12
N ARG A 47 2.09 -8.51 9.86
CA ARG A 47 2.18 -7.49 8.79
C ARG A 47 3.35 -6.54 9.02
N SER A 48 3.56 -6.06 10.24
CA SER A 48 4.71 -5.20 10.58
C SER A 48 6.04 -5.94 10.40
N GLY A 49 6.07 -7.25 10.67
CA GLY A 49 7.22 -8.12 10.44
C GLY A 49 7.66 -8.18 8.97
N LEU A 50 6.74 -8.00 8.01
CA LEU A 50 7.09 -7.86 6.58
C LEU A 50 8.06 -6.68 6.33
N GLY A 51 8.09 -5.69 7.23
CA GLY A 51 9.04 -4.59 7.19
C GLY A 51 10.51 -5.04 7.22
N LEU A 52 10.82 -6.18 7.86
CA LEU A 52 12.17 -6.76 7.85
C LEU A 52 12.61 -7.19 6.44
N ALA A 53 11.66 -7.63 5.62
CA ALA A 53 11.87 -7.98 4.22
C ALA A 53 11.66 -6.79 3.27
N SER A 54 11.35 -5.58 3.79
CA SER A 54 11.02 -4.42 2.98
C SER A 54 12.08 -4.03 1.96
N PRO A 55 13.40 -4.21 2.18
CA PRO A 55 14.34 -3.84 1.13
C PRO A 55 14.37 -4.80 -0.05
N ILE A 56 14.12 -6.09 0.21
CA ILE A 56 14.01 -7.11 -0.83
C ILE A 56 12.70 -6.90 -1.60
N LEU A 57 11.58 -6.76 -0.87
CA LEU A 57 10.25 -6.60 -1.44
C LEU A 57 10.07 -5.24 -2.15
N GLY A 58 10.63 -4.16 -1.59
CA GLY A 58 10.58 -2.81 -2.15
C GLY A 58 11.44 -2.65 -3.40
N SER A 59 12.53 -3.42 -3.52
CA SER A 59 13.39 -3.41 -4.72
C SER A 59 12.73 -4.00 -5.97
N PHE A 60 11.58 -4.66 -5.80
CA PHE A 60 10.81 -5.22 -6.90
C PHE A 60 10.47 -4.17 -7.98
N GLY A 61 10.16 -2.94 -7.57
CA GLY A 61 9.86 -1.84 -8.50
C GLY A 61 11.06 -1.24 -9.20
N ASP A 62 12.26 -1.39 -8.62
CA ASP A 62 13.50 -0.99 -9.27
C ASP A 62 13.94 -2.00 -10.33
N LEU A 63 13.60 -3.29 -10.15
CA LEU A 63 14.00 -4.38 -11.04
C LEU A 63 13.04 -4.58 -12.22
N ARG A 64 11.74 -4.36 -12.02
CA ARG A 64 10.69 -4.66 -13.03
C ARG A 64 9.98 -3.44 -13.57
N GLY A 65 10.28 -2.25 -13.06
CA GLY A 65 9.62 -1.02 -13.45
C GLY A 65 8.55 -0.56 -12.46
N ARG A 66 8.30 0.74 -12.48
CA ARG A 66 7.50 1.43 -11.45
C ARG A 66 6.02 1.26 -11.66
N ARG A 67 5.55 1.29 -12.91
CA ARG A 67 4.14 1.02 -13.22
C ARG A 67 3.77 -0.39 -12.79
N LEU A 68 4.61 -1.39 -13.07
CA LEU A 68 4.37 -2.76 -12.65
C LEU A 68 4.36 -2.92 -11.12
N ALA A 69 5.27 -2.27 -10.39
CA ALA A 69 5.23 -2.30 -8.93
C ALA A 69 3.98 -1.62 -8.35
N ILE A 70 3.61 -0.45 -8.85
CA ILE A 70 2.42 0.27 -8.39
C ILE A 70 1.17 -0.58 -8.64
N LEU A 71 0.98 -1.09 -9.86
CA LEU A 71 -0.17 -1.92 -10.20
C LEU A 71 -0.16 -3.25 -9.45
N GLY A 72 1.00 -3.88 -9.27
CA GLY A 72 1.16 -5.10 -8.48
C GLY A 72 0.72 -4.88 -7.03
N GLY A 73 1.12 -3.78 -6.40
CA GLY A 73 0.66 -3.40 -5.06
C GLY A 73 -0.86 -3.19 -4.99
N VAL A 74 -1.45 -2.54 -5.99
CA VAL A 74 -2.92 -2.37 -6.07
C VAL A 74 -3.63 -3.72 -6.21
N CYS A 75 -3.12 -4.62 -7.07
CA CYS A 75 -3.68 -5.95 -7.25
C CYS A 75 -3.59 -6.80 -5.98
N ILE A 76 -2.47 -6.76 -5.26
CA ILE A 76 -2.30 -7.46 -3.97
C ILE A 76 -3.33 -6.95 -2.95
N PHE A 77 -3.50 -5.63 -2.84
CA PHE A 77 -4.50 -5.05 -1.95
C PHE A 77 -5.92 -5.47 -2.35
N ALA A 78 -6.29 -5.30 -3.63
CA ALA A 78 -7.62 -5.64 -4.13
C ALA A 78 -7.92 -7.13 -3.93
N GLY A 79 -6.97 -8.01 -4.22
CA GLY A 79 -7.09 -9.46 -3.97
C GLY A 79 -7.34 -9.79 -2.51
N GLY A 80 -6.62 -9.14 -1.58
CA GLY A 80 -6.85 -9.29 -0.14
C GLY A 80 -8.26 -8.84 0.28
N MET A 81 -8.73 -7.70 -0.23
CA MET A 81 -10.08 -7.21 0.06
C MET A 81 -11.17 -8.12 -0.51
N VAL A 82 -11.02 -8.58 -1.75
CA VAL A 82 -11.93 -9.54 -2.40
C VAL A 82 -11.98 -10.85 -1.62
N LEU A 83 -10.84 -11.35 -1.16
CA LEU A 83 -10.76 -12.60 -0.39
C LEU A 83 -11.64 -12.55 0.86
N VAL A 84 -11.61 -11.45 1.62
CA VAL A 84 -12.49 -11.28 2.79
C VAL A 84 -13.95 -11.12 2.39
N GLY A 85 -14.22 -10.41 1.30
CA GLY A 85 -15.58 -10.24 0.78
C GLY A 85 -16.25 -11.56 0.36
N ILE A 86 -15.47 -12.51 -0.16
CA ILE A 86 -15.95 -13.84 -0.57
C ILE A 86 -15.98 -14.81 0.63
N TRP A 87 -14.90 -14.85 1.40
CA TRP A 87 -14.74 -15.75 2.55
C TRP A 87 -14.45 -14.93 3.81
N PRO A 88 -15.49 -14.48 4.53
CA PRO A 88 -15.33 -13.61 5.70
C PRO A 88 -14.94 -14.40 6.96
N ILE A 89 -13.80 -15.10 6.91
CA ILE A 89 -13.22 -15.87 8.02
C ILE A 89 -11.91 -15.25 8.50
N TYR A 90 -11.46 -15.65 9.69
CA TYR A 90 -10.22 -15.12 10.27
C TYR A 90 -9.00 -15.28 9.35
N VAL A 91 -8.84 -16.43 8.69
CA VAL A 91 -7.70 -16.68 7.80
C VAL A 91 -7.68 -15.72 6.62
N ALA A 92 -8.84 -15.46 6.01
CA ALA A 92 -8.96 -14.48 4.92
C ALA A 92 -8.63 -13.06 5.40
N LEU A 93 -9.13 -12.67 6.58
CA LEU A 93 -8.83 -11.37 7.18
C LEU A 93 -7.33 -11.23 7.50
N PHE A 94 -6.70 -12.28 8.02
CA PHE A 94 -5.26 -12.33 8.28
C PHE A 94 -4.46 -12.12 6.99
N ILE A 95 -4.80 -12.85 5.92
CA ILE A 95 -4.16 -12.71 4.61
C ILE A 95 -4.38 -11.30 4.05
N ALA A 96 -5.58 -10.73 4.19
CA ALA A 96 -5.87 -9.37 3.74
C ALA A 96 -5.05 -8.31 4.50
N ILE A 97 -4.87 -8.48 5.81
CA ILE A 97 -4.01 -7.61 6.63
C ILE A 97 -2.56 -7.69 6.13
N LEU A 98 -2.02 -8.89 5.89
CA LEU A 98 -0.69 -9.05 5.29
C LEU A 98 -0.59 -8.41 3.90
N ALA A 99 -1.59 -8.64 3.05
CA ALA A 99 -1.67 -8.08 1.70
C ALA A 99 -1.67 -6.55 1.71
N THR A 100 -2.34 -5.91 2.68
CA THR A 100 -2.28 -4.44 2.82
C THR A 100 -0.87 -3.94 3.13
N GLY A 101 -0.12 -4.67 3.97
CA GLY A 101 1.27 -4.32 4.29
C GLY A 101 2.19 -4.51 3.09
N LEU A 102 2.08 -5.67 2.44
CA LEU A 102 2.87 -6.00 1.25
C LEU A 102 2.60 -5.00 0.10
N SER A 103 1.34 -4.65 -0.12
CA SER A 103 0.93 -3.63 -1.09
C SER A 103 1.66 -2.30 -0.84
N LYS A 104 1.67 -1.81 0.41
CA LYS A 104 2.36 -0.56 0.76
C LYS A 104 3.87 -0.65 0.59
N ILE A 105 4.50 -1.75 1.04
CA ILE A 105 5.95 -1.98 0.91
C ILE A 105 6.40 -1.92 -0.55
N ILE A 106 5.60 -2.42 -1.48
CA ILE A 106 5.93 -2.41 -2.92
C ILE A 106 5.54 -1.06 -3.55
N MET A 107 4.36 -0.53 -3.24
CA MET A 107 3.78 0.60 -3.93
C MET A 107 4.38 1.94 -3.50
N ASP A 108 4.57 2.18 -2.20
CA ASP A 108 5.05 3.46 -1.67
C ASP A 108 6.43 3.85 -2.27
N PRO A 109 7.50 3.02 -2.23
CA PRO A 109 8.77 3.38 -2.84
C PRO A 109 8.68 3.58 -4.35
N ALA A 110 7.90 2.76 -5.06
CA ALA A 110 7.69 2.90 -6.49
C ALA A 110 6.99 4.22 -6.85
N GLN A 111 6.04 4.69 -6.03
CA GLN A 111 5.38 5.98 -6.20
C GLN A 111 6.33 7.16 -5.99
N TYR A 112 7.12 7.15 -4.91
CA TYR A 112 8.09 8.22 -4.67
C TYR A 112 9.17 8.26 -5.76
N ALA A 113 9.65 7.10 -6.18
CA ALA A 113 10.59 6.99 -7.29
C ALA A 113 9.96 7.53 -8.59
N TYR A 114 8.71 7.14 -8.90
CA TYR A 114 7.97 7.59 -10.09
C TYR A 114 7.86 9.12 -10.15
N LEU A 115 7.55 9.75 -9.02
CA LEU A 115 7.50 11.21 -8.90
C LEU A 115 8.88 11.84 -8.99
N GLY A 116 9.88 11.21 -8.38
CA GLY A 116 11.28 11.62 -8.44
C GLY A 116 11.75 11.83 -9.88
N ASP A 117 11.65 10.81 -10.73
CA ASP A 117 12.21 10.90 -12.09
C ASP A 117 11.49 11.91 -13.00
N ARG A 118 10.25 12.27 -12.70
CA ARG A 118 9.45 13.11 -13.58
C ARG A 118 9.27 14.54 -13.09
N VAL A 119 9.70 14.84 -11.87
CA VAL A 119 9.58 16.17 -11.28
C VAL A 119 11.00 16.68 -10.94
N PRO A 120 11.40 17.86 -11.45
CA PRO A 120 12.65 18.50 -11.05
C PRO A 120 12.74 18.68 -9.54
N PHE A 121 13.94 18.54 -8.97
CA PHE A 121 14.16 18.49 -7.52
C PHE A 121 13.52 19.69 -6.80
N GLU A 122 13.62 20.89 -7.38
CA GLU A 122 13.12 22.16 -6.85
C GLU A 122 11.59 22.20 -6.74
N ARG A 123 10.89 21.34 -7.48
CA ARG A 123 9.42 21.28 -7.57
C ARG A 123 8.82 20.01 -6.99
N ARG A 124 9.64 19.08 -6.46
CA ARG A 124 9.18 17.79 -5.89
C ARG A 124 8.34 17.92 -4.62
N GLY A 125 8.53 19.00 -3.86
CA GLY A 125 7.82 19.23 -2.60
C GLY A 125 6.30 19.20 -2.74
N LYS A 126 5.74 19.88 -3.75
CA LYS A 126 4.27 19.95 -3.95
C LYS A 126 3.67 18.57 -4.32
N PRO A 127 4.17 17.82 -5.32
CA PRO A 127 3.67 16.49 -5.63
C PRO A 127 3.83 15.48 -4.48
N MET A 128 4.97 15.50 -3.78
CA MET A 128 5.18 14.63 -2.62
C MET A 128 4.21 14.95 -1.50
N ALA A 129 4.00 16.23 -1.18
CA ALA A 129 3.00 16.65 -0.20
C ALA A 129 1.59 16.20 -0.61
N LEU A 130 1.22 16.30 -1.89
CA LEU A 130 -0.10 15.84 -2.36
C LEU A 130 -0.28 14.32 -2.26
N VAL A 131 0.78 13.55 -2.46
CA VAL A 131 0.76 12.11 -2.22
C VAL A 131 0.66 11.81 -0.72
N GLU A 132 1.31 12.59 0.15
CA GLU A 132 1.18 12.42 1.60
C GLU A 132 -0.16 12.86 2.18
N LEU A 133 -0.82 13.83 1.56
CA LEU A 133 -2.19 14.20 1.91
C LEU A 133 -3.14 13.00 1.84
N SER A 134 -2.87 12.01 0.98
CA SER A 134 -3.67 10.77 0.95
C SER A 134 -3.71 10.06 2.32
N TRP A 135 -2.65 10.17 3.12
CA TRP A 135 -2.57 9.54 4.42
C TRP A 135 -3.52 10.22 5.42
N SER A 136 -3.54 11.56 5.42
CA SER A 136 -4.46 12.36 6.23
C SER A 136 -5.91 12.21 5.77
N VAL A 137 -6.16 12.25 4.45
CA VAL A 137 -7.50 12.10 3.87
C VAL A 137 -8.08 10.70 4.15
N ALA A 138 -7.27 9.65 4.10
CA ALA A 138 -7.70 8.31 4.48
C ALA A 138 -8.20 8.25 5.93
N PHE A 139 -7.59 9.01 6.84
CA PHE A 139 -8.03 9.08 8.23
C PHE A 139 -9.27 9.94 8.43
N LEU A 140 -9.26 11.15 7.87
CA LEU A 140 -10.32 12.14 8.08
C LEU A 140 -11.62 11.80 7.35
N VAL A 141 -11.52 11.15 6.18
CA VAL A 141 -12.67 10.86 5.32
C VAL A 141 -12.85 9.36 5.16
N GLY A 142 -11.77 8.62 4.88
CA GLY A 142 -11.85 7.18 4.63
C GLY A 142 -12.38 6.39 5.82
N ILE A 143 -11.85 6.61 7.03
CA ILE A 143 -12.27 5.87 8.24
C ILE A 143 -13.74 6.17 8.61
N PRO A 144 -14.23 7.42 8.63
CA PRO A 144 -15.65 7.68 8.84
C PRO A 144 -16.56 7.02 7.80
N LEU A 145 -16.19 7.05 6.52
CA LEU A 145 -16.97 6.38 5.47
C LEU A 145 -17.00 4.86 5.68
N VAL A 146 -15.89 4.25 6.09
CA VAL A 146 -15.84 2.84 6.48
C VAL A 146 -16.76 2.60 7.68
N GLY A 147 -16.73 3.46 8.70
CA GLY A 147 -17.61 3.35 9.87
C GLY A 147 -19.09 3.42 9.51
N LEU A 148 -19.47 4.32 8.60
CA LEU A 148 -20.84 4.41 8.08
C LEU A 148 -21.24 3.15 7.31
N ALA A 149 -20.35 2.59 6.48
CA ALA A 149 -20.61 1.34 5.78
C ALA A 149 -20.81 0.18 6.78
N ILE A 150 -19.95 0.09 7.80
CA ILE A 150 -20.07 -0.91 8.87
C ILE A 150 -21.40 -0.78 9.61
N ALA A 151 -21.81 0.46 9.93
CA ALA A 151 -23.07 0.71 10.63
C ALA A 151 -24.30 0.36 9.78
N ALA A 152 -24.25 0.59 8.47
CA ALA A 152 -25.39 0.37 7.56
C ALA A 152 -25.52 -1.08 7.09
N TRP A 153 -24.39 -1.75 6.78
CA TRP A 153 -24.39 -3.04 6.09
C TRP A 153 -23.55 -4.11 6.80
N GLY A 154 -23.06 -3.81 8.01
CA GLY A 154 -22.26 -4.74 8.81
C GLY A 154 -20.76 -4.70 8.48
N TRP A 155 -19.99 -5.43 9.29
CA TRP A 155 -18.53 -5.36 9.33
C TRP A 155 -17.83 -5.78 8.02
N GLN A 156 -18.48 -6.59 7.19
CA GLN A 156 -17.93 -7.10 5.93
C GLN A 156 -18.02 -6.08 4.80
N SER A 157 -18.91 -5.09 4.90
CA SER A 157 -19.19 -4.14 3.82
C SER A 157 -17.99 -3.32 3.32
N PRO A 158 -16.99 -2.92 4.14
CA PRO A 158 -15.87 -2.12 3.64
C PRO A 158 -15.00 -2.88 2.65
N PHE A 159 -14.89 -4.21 2.78
CA PHE A 159 -14.00 -5.04 1.96
C PHE A 159 -14.37 -5.00 0.47
N PRO A 160 -15.60 -5.37 0.03
CA PRO A 160 -15.97 -5.26 -1.38
C PRO A 160 -15.97 -3.82 -1.89
N ILE A 161 -16.30 -2.82 -1.05
CA ILE A 161 -16.25 -1.40 -1.44
C ILE A 161 -14.81 -0.98 -1.75
N LEU A 162 -13.87 -1.26 -0.85
CA LEU A 162 -12.46 -0.94 -1.02
C LEU A 162 -11.83 -1.75 -2.16
N ALA A 163 -12.24 -2.99 -2.36
CA ALA A 163 -11.86 -3.79 -3.51
C ALA A 163 -12.27 -3.11 -4.83
N GLY A 164 -13.55 -2.72 -4.94
CA GLY A 164 -14.06 -2.02 -6.12
C GLY A 164 -13.31 -0.71 -6.39
N LEU A 165 -13.13 0.11 -5.36
CA LEU A 165 -12.37 1.36 -5.46
C LEU A 165 -10.90 1.13 -5.85
N ALA A 166 -10.26 0.08 -5.33
CA ALA A 166 -8.90 -0.27 -5.69
C ALA A 166 -8.79 -0.77 -7.14
N VAL A 167 -9.75 -1.57 -7.62
CA VAL A 167 -9.80 -2.00 -9.03
C VAL A 167 -10.00 -0.79 -9.95
N LEU A 168 -10.93 0.11 -9.63
CA LEU A 168 -11.15 1.34 -10.39
C LEU A 168 -9.90 2.23 -10.42
N GLY A 169 -9.25 2.41 -9.26
CA GLY A 169 -7.98 3.12 -9.14
C GLY A 169 -6.85 2.45 -9.94
N GLY A 170 -6.78 1.11 -9.89
CA GLY A 170 -5.82 0.30 -10.65
C GLY A 170 -6.01 0.44 -12.15
N VAL A 171 -7.24 0.38 -12.65
CA VAL A 171 -7.56 0.61 -14.08
C VAL A 171 -7.20 2.04 -14.49
N TRP A 172 -7.48 3.01 -13.63
CA TRP A 172 -7.14 4.41 -13.90
C TRP A 172 -5.63 4.64 -13.95
N LEU A 173 -4.89 4.08 -13.00
CA LEU A 173 -3.42 4.08 -12.99
C LEU A 173 -2.86 3.34 -14.20
N TRP A 174 -3.44 2.21 -14.57
CA TRP A 174 -3.02 1.46 -15.75
C TRP A 174 -3.15 2.30 -17.02
N ARG A 175 -4.23 3.09 -17.18
CA ARG A 175 -4.38 4.01 -18.32
C ARG A 175 -3.51 5.26 -18.23
N SER A 176 -3.24 5.76 -17.02
CA SER A 176 -2.57 7.05 -16.82
C SER A 176 -1.04 6.94 -16.74
N LEU A 177 -0.51 5.83 -16.22
CA LEU A 177 0.92 5.61 -16.07
C LEU A 177 1.49 5.09 -17.41
N PRO A 178 2.54 5.74 -17.96
CA PRO A 178 3.20 5.25 -19.16
C PRO A 178 3.86 3.90 -18.87
N ALA A 179 3.95 3.04 -19.90
CA ALA A 179 4.64 1.76 -19.78
C ALA A 179 6.08 1.95 -19.30
N ASP A 180 6.52 1.05 -18.42
CA ASP A 180 7.91 1.03 -17.97
C ASP A 180 8.81 0.75 -19.18
N ARG A 181 9.87 1.54 -19.32
CA ARG A 181 10.94 1.19 -20.27
C ARG A 181 11.72 0.02 -19.65
N PRO A 182 12.15 -0.98 -20.44
CA PRO A 182 12.99 -2.05 -19.93
C PRO A 182 14.19 -1.44 -19.19
N PRO A 183 14.53 -1.91 -17.98
CA PRO A 183 15.62 -1.34 -17.22
C PRO A 183 16.90 -1.45 -18.05
N GLU A 184 17.64 -0.34 -18.21
CA GLU A 184 19.04 -0.41 -18.65
C GLU A 184 19.77 -1.25 -17.60
N SER A 185 20.11 -2.49 -17.96
CA SER A 185 20.80 -3.43 -17.09
C SER A 185 22.22 -2.94 -16.82
N SER A 186 22.40 -2.06 -15.84
CA SER A 186 23.73 -1.57 -15.41
C SER A 186 23.69 -1.01 -13.98
N GLY A 187 23.18 -1.81 -13.03
CA GLY A 187 23.28 -1.50 -11.60
C GLY A 187 23.85 -2.68 -10.83
N PRO A 188 24.75 -2.45 -9.84
CA PRO A 188 25.29 -3.52 -9.01
C PRO A 188 24.15 -4.28 -8.30
N LYS A 189 24.33 -5.60 -8.09
CA LYS A 189 23.30 -6.51 -7.57
C LYS A 189 22.76 -5.99 -6.23
N LEU A 190 21.52 -6.32 -5.90
CA LEU A 190 20.86 -5.86 -4.66
C LEU A 190 21.74 -6.07 -3.41
N LEU A 191 22.47 -7.18 -3.38
CA LEU A 191 23.44 -7.54 -2.33
C LEU A 191 24.64 -6.58 -2.26
N ASP A 192 25.12 -6.07 -3.40
CA ASP A 192 26.23 -5.12 -3.48
C ASP A 192 25.80 -3.71 -3.05
N ARG A 193 24.57 -3.30 -3.37
CA ARG A 193 23.98 -2.05 -2.84
C ARG A 193 23.82 -2.13 -1.32
N PHE A 194 23.33 -3.26 -0.81
CA PHE A 194 23.21 -3.52 0.63
C PHE A 194 24.54 -3.44 1.37
N LYS A 195 25.57 -4.12 0.86
CA LYS A 195 26.93 -4.05 1.41
C LYS A 195 27.49 -2.62 1.38
N SER A 196 27.22 -1.86 0.32
CA SER A 196 27.70 -0.47 0.21
C SER A 196 27.02 0.50 1.18
N ILE A 197 25.75 0.27 1.55
CA ILE A 197 25.00 1.11 2.50
C ILE A 197 25.49 0.81 3.92
N LEU A 198 25.64 -0.46 4.28
CA LEU A 198 26.19 -0.87 5.59
C LEU A 198 27.66 -0.45 5.77
N ALA A 199 28.42 -0.33 4.69
CA ALA A 199 29.81 0.14 4.72
C ALA A 199 29.95 1.66 4.91
N ARG A 200 28.89 2.46 4.71
CA ARG A 200 28.94 3.92 4.92
C ARG A 200 28.54 4.26 6.35
N ARG A 201 29.50 4.78 7.14
CA ARG A 201 29.29 5.27 8.52
C ARG A 201 28.12 6.26 8.67
N SER A 202 27.76 7.00 7.61
CA SER A 202 26.63 7.94 7.64
C SER A 202 25.25 7.26 7.65
N ALA A 203 25.14 5.99 7.23
CA ALA A 203 23.89 5.23 7.28
C ALA A 203 23.62 4.60 8.66
N VAL A 204 24.67 4.35 9.45
CA VAL A 204 24.59 3.71 10.78
C VAL A 204 24.15 4.70 11.87
N VAL A 205 24.29 6.00 11.65
CA VAL A 205 23.88 7.03 12.63
C VAL A 205 22.39 7.41 12.49
N LEU A 206 21.71 6.97 11.42
CA LEU A 206 20.30 7.27 11.12
C LEU A 206 19.36 6.05 11.28
N LEU A 207 19.88 4.89 11.68
CA LEU A 207 19.13 3.69 12.07
C LEU A 207 19.13 3.57 13.59
#